data_AF-A0A451CGE7-F1
#
_entry.id   AF-A0A451CGE7-F1
#
_cell.length_a   1.000
_cell.length_b   1.000
_cell.length_c   1.000
_cell.angle_alpha   90.00
_cell.angle_beta   90.00
_cell.angle_gamma   90.00
#
_symmetry.space_group_name_H-M   'P 1'
#
loop_
_entity.id
_entity.type
_entity.pdbx_description
1 polymer ?
#
loop_
_entity_poly.entity_id
_entity_poly.type
_entity_poly.pdbx_seq_one_letter_code
_entity_poly.pdbx_strand_id
1 'polypeptide(L)'
;MTAITFDTLRFVHRLKESGIPEQQAEAISAAFKDATGEAELATKGDLREMEYRVAGDLKLLKWMLAALLAVNGAVLVKLLF
;
A
#
# COMPACT_ATOMS: atom_id res chain seq x y z
N MET A 1 6.32 -9.08 -2.33
CA MET A 1 5.93 -9.04 -0.91
C MET A 1 7.16 -9.07 -0.03
N THR A 2 7.46 -8.00 0.70
CA THR A 2 8.34 -8.13 1.88
C THR A 2 7.49 -8.77 2.95
N ALA A 3 7.58 -10.09 3.10
CA ALA A 3 6.83 -10.81 4.13
C ALA A 3 7.24 -10.25 5.50
N ILE A 4 6.27 -9.81 6.31
CA ILE A 4 6.52 -9.53 7.72
C ILE A 4 6.79 -10.90 8.34
N THR A 5 8.06 -11.25 8.57
CA THR A 5 8.43 -12.53 9.17
C THR A 5 8.03 -12.53 10.63
N PHE A 6 6.96 -13.25 10.96
CA PHE A 6 6.57 -13.51 12.34
C PHE A 6 7.48 -14.58 12.93
N ASP A 7 8.39 -14.17 13.81
CA ASP A 7 9.32 -15.05 14.52
C ASP A 7 8.59 -15.73 15.70
N THR A 8 7.96 -16.87 15.40
CA THR A 8 7.20 -17.70 16.35
C THR A 8 8.04 -18.04 17.59
N LEU A 9 9.32 -18.38 17.41
CA LEU A 9 10.18 -18.80 18.52
C LEU A 9 10.46 -17.63 19.48
N ARG A 10 10.82 -16.47 18.94
CA ARG A 10 11.03 -15.26 19.76
C ARG A 10 9.76 -14.82 20.46
N PHE A 11 8.61 -14.97 19.82
CA PHE A 11 7.31 -14.63 20.38
C PHE A 11 6.97 -15.54 21.58
N VAL A 12 7.09 -16.86 21.42
CA VAL A 12 6.90 -17.84 22.49
C VAL A 12 7.86 -17.57 23.66
N HIS A 13 9.13 -17.29 23.37
CA HIS A 13 10.12 -16.99 24.41
C HIS A 13 9.71 -15.77 25.25
N ARG A 14 9.25 -14.70 24.60
CA ARG A 14 8.78 -13.49 25.28
C ARG A 14 7.57 -13.75 26.18
N LEU A 15 6.63 -14.58 25.72
CA LEU A 15 5.48 -14.99 26.53
C LEU A 15 5.93 -15.79 27.76
N LYS A 16 6.88 -16.72 27.59
CA LYS A 16 7.46 -17.50 28.70
C LYS A 16 8.17 -16.59 29.72
N GLU A 17 8.96 -15.62 29.27
CA GLU A 17 9.60 -14.62 30.13
C GLU A 17 8.61 -13.78 30.95
N SER A 18 7.40 -13.56 30.41
CA SER A 18 6.31 -12.89 31.13
C SER A 18 5.52 -13.78 32.08
N GLY A 19 5.93 -15.04 32.24
CA GLY A 19 5.30 -16.00 33.16
C GLY A 19 4.18 -16.84 32.55
N ILE A 20 3.97 -16.79 31.23
CA ILE A 20 3.00 -17.63 30.54
C ILE A 20 3.57 -19.05 30.39
N PRO A 21 2.84 -20.11 30.78
CA PRO A 21 3.27 -21.49 30.58
C PRO A 21 3.54 -21.80 29.10
N GLU A 22 4.55 -22.63 28.83
CA GLU A 22 5.00 -22.97 27.47
C GLU A 22 3.86 -23.41 26.54
N GLN A 23 2.99 -24.29 27.01
CA GLN A 23 1.87 -24.80 26.23
C GLN A 23 0.85 -23.71 25.85
N GLN A 24 0.65 -22.71 26.72
CA GLN A 24 -0.19 -21.54 26.40
C GLN A 24 0.54 -20.57 25.48
N ALA A 25 1.84 -20.35 25.70
CA ALA A 25 2.65 -19.48 24.87
C ALA A 25 2.69 -19.96 23.40
N GLU A 26 2.85 -21.27 23.19
CA GLU A 26 2.77 -21.90 21.87
C GLU A 26 1.39 -21.74 21.23
N ALA A 27 0.32 -22.02 21.99
CA ALA A 27 -1.06 -21.88 21.50
C ALA A 27 -1.40 -20.44 21.09
N ILE A 28 -0.99 -19.45 21.89
CA ILE A 28 -1.17 -18.02 21.58
C ILE A 28 -0.36 -17.64 20.33
N SER A 29 0.88 -18.14 20.21
CA SER A 29 1.72 -17.86 19.04
C SER A 29 1.13 -18.43 17.75
N ALA A 30 0.59 -19.66 17.80
CA ALA A 30 -0.08 -20.29 16.67
C ALA A 30 -1.33 -19.51 16.25
N ALA A 31 -2.23 -19.22 17.20
CA ALA A 31 -3.45 -18.45 16.91
C ALA A 31 -3.16 -17.05 16.35
N PHE A 32 -2.11 -16.38 16.85
CA PHE A 32 -1.70 -15.07 16.34
C PHE A 32 -1.11 -15.15 14.93
N LYS A 33 -0.31 -16.18 14.65
CA LYS A 33 0.24 -16.42 13.30
C LYS A 33 -0.87 -16.69 12.29
N ASP A 34 -1.86 -17.48 12.66
CA ASP A 34 -3.00 -17.79 11.78
C ASP A 34 -3.83 -16.53 11.52
N ALA A 35 -4.17 -15.77 12.56
CA ALA A 35 -4.93 -14.52 12.42
C ALA A 35 -4.18 -13.43 11.61
N THR A 36 -2.85 -13.39 11.69
CA THR A 36 -2.04 -12.44 10.91
C THR A 36 -1.77 -12.92 9.48
N GLY A 37 -1.78 -14.24 9.24
CA GLY A 37 -1.68 -14.83 7.90
C GLY A 37 -2.94 -14.64 7.06
N GLU A 38 -4.11 -14.54 7.69
CA GLU A 38 -5.39 -14.25 7.03
C GLU A 38 -5.60 -12.76 6.71
N ALA A 39 -4.75 -11.87 7.23
CA ALA A 39 -4.86 -10.45 6.94
C ALA A 39 -4.33 -10.15 5.53
N GLU A 40 -5.23 -9.92 4.57
CA GLU A 40 -4.90 -9.35 3.25
C GLU A 40 -4.45 -7.90 3.40
N LEU A 41 -3.17 -7.70 3.71
CA LEU A 41 -2.56 -6.39 3.84
C LEU A 41 -1.95 -5.95 2.51
N ALA A 42 -2.36 -4.79 2.02
CA ALA A 42 -1.70 -4.14 0.89
C ALA A 42 -0.23 -3.87 1.23
N THR A 43 0.68 -4.34 0.38
CA THR A 43 2.11 -4.12 0.56
C THR A 43 2.49 -2.68 0.19
N LYS A 44 3.65 -2.21 0.67
CA LYS A 44 4.22 -0.95 0.20
C LYS A 44 4.44 -0.92 -1.32
N GLY A 45 4.64 -2.09 -1.94
CA GLY A 45 4.77 -2.22 -3.39
C GLY A 45 3.45 -1.89 -4.09
N ASP A 46 2.35 -2.47 -3.61
CA ASP A 46 1.01 -2.25 -4.17
C ASP A 46 0.59 -0.78 -4.05
N LEU A 47 0.90 -0.13 -2.93
CA LEU A 47 0.67 1.30 -2.74
C LEU A 47 1.49 2.16 -3.71
N ARG A 48 2.76 1.79 -3.94
CA ARG A 48 3.64 2.52 -4.87
C ARG A 48 3.20 2.36 -6.32
N GLU A 49 2.72 1.18 -6.69
CA GLU A 49 2.14 0.95 -8.01
C GLU A 49 0.88 1.80 -8.22
N MET A 50 0.01 1.87 -7.20
CA MET A 50 -1.14 2.76 -7.20
C MET A 50 -0.75 4.24 -7.37
N GLU A 51 0.27 4.68 -6.64
CA GLU A 51 0.79 6.05 -6.71
C GLU A 51 1.28 6.38 -8.12
N TYR A 52 2.07 5.48 -8.73
CA TYR A 52 2.56 5.68 -10.09
C TYR A 52 1.44 5.71 -11.12
N ARG A 53 0.43 4.84 -10.99
CA ARG A 53 -0.74 4.83 -11.88
C ARG A 53 -1.49 6.16 -11.79
N VAL A 54 -1.84 6.59 -10.59
CA VAL A 54 -2.56 7.86 -10.36
C VAL A 54 -1.73 9.06 -10.84
N ALA A 55 -0.44 9.11 -10.55
CA ALA A 55 0.43 10.18 -11.03
C ALA A 55 0.53 10.22 -12.56
N GLY A 56 0.57 9.05 -13.21
CA GLY A 56 0.54 8.92 -14.67
C GLY A 56 -0.74 9.46 -15.28
N ASP A 57 -1.90 9.04 -14.75
CA ASP A 57 -3.21 9.48 -15.22
C ASP A 57 -3.39 11.00 -15.05
N LEU A 58 -2.99 11.55 -13.90
CA LEU A 58 -3.03 12.99 -13.64
C LEU A 58 -2.11 13.77 -14.58
N LYS A 59 -0.91 13.25 -14.87
CA LYS A 59 0.01 13.88 -15.82
C LYS A 59 -0.59 13.90 -17.22
N LEU A 60 -1.20 12.80 -17.67
CA LEU A 60 -1.84 12.72 -18.97
C LEU A 60 -3.02 13.71 -19.06
N LEU A 61 -3.90 13.71 -18.06
CA LEU A 61 -5.03 14.65 -17.96
C LEU A 61 -4.56 16.11 -18.01
N LYS A 62 -3.48 16.45 -17.29
CA LYS A 62 -2.91 17.80 -17.30
C LYS A 62 -2.49 18.24 -18.71
N TRP A 63 -1.85 17.35 -19.48
CA TRP A 63 -1.43 17.66 -20.85
C TRP A 63 -2.61 17.77 -21.82
N MET A 64 -3.63 16.92 -21.67
CA MET A 64 -4.85 17.01 -22.48
C MET A 64 -5.57 18.34 -22.23
N LEU A 65 -5.69 18.76 -20.97
CA LEU A 65 -6.28 20.05 -20.62
C LEU A 65 -5.46 21.22 -21.17
N ALA A 66 -4.13 21.18 -21.06
CA ALA A 66 -3.26 22.19 -21.64
C ALA A 66 -3.41 22.29 -23.16
N ALA A 67 -3.50 21.15 -23.86
CA ALA A 67 -3.73 21.11 -25.30
C ALA A 67 -5.10 21.68 -25.67
N LEU A 68 -6.17 21.31 -24.96
CA LEU A 68 -7.51 21.86 -25.15
C LEU A 68 -7.56 23.38 -24.96
N LEU A 69 -6.91 23.89 -23.91
CA LEU A 69 -6.80 25.33 -23.66
C LEU A 69 -6.01 26.04 -24.77
N ALA A 70 -4.92 25.44 -25.25
CA ALA A 70 -4.13 26.00 -26.35
C ALA A 70 -4.93 26.07 -27.66
N VAL A 71 -5.66 24.99 -27.99
CA VAL A 71 -6.53 24.95 -29.18
C VAL A 71 -7.62 26.01 -29.10
N ASN A 72 -8.37 26.07 -28.00
CA ASN A 72 -9.42 27.09 -27.82
C ASN A 72 -8.85 28.51 -27.83
N GLY A 73 -7.70 28.72 -27.18
CA GLY A 73 -7.01 30.01 -27.18
C GLY A 73 -6.62 30.46 -28.59
N ALA A 74 -6.08 29.55 -29.41
CA ALA A 74 -5.73 29.86 -30.80
C ALA A 74 -6.96 30.22 -31.64
N VAL A 75 -8.09 29.52 -31.45
CA VAL A 75 -9.36 29.84 -32.12
C VAL A 75 -9.87 31.22 -31.70
N LEU A 76 -9.81 31.56 -30.41
CA LEU A 76 -10.21 32.88 -29.92
C LEU A 76 -9.36 34.01 -30.51
N VAL A 77 -8.03 33.81 -30.57
CA VAL A 77 -7.14 34.80 -31.21
C VAL A 77 -7.52 35.02 -32.67
N LYS A 78 -7.80 33.95 -33.43
CA LYS A 78 -8.20 34.03 -34.84
C LYS A 78 -9.58 34.67 -35.05
N LEU A 79 -10.44 34.69 -34.03
CA LEU A 79 -11.77 35.33 -34.10
C LEU A 79 -11.73 36.82 -33.75
N LEU A 80 -10.74 37.25 -32.97
CA LEU A 80 -10.63 38.62 -32.47
C LEU A 80 -9.70 39.52 -33.29
N PHE A 81 -8.83 38.94 -34.13
CA PHE A 81 -7.87 39.63 -35.00
C PHE A 81 -7.93 39.04 -36.40
#